data_AF-K6XSP5-F1
#
_entry.id   AF-K6XSP5-F1
#
_cell.length_a   1.000
_cell.length_b   1.000
_cell.length_c   1.000
_cell.angle_alpha   90.00
_cell.angle_beta   90.00
_cell.angle_gamma   90.00
#
_symmetry.space_group_name_H-M   'P 1'
#
loop_
_entity.id
_entity.type
_entity.pdbx_description
1 polymer ?
#
loop_
_entity_poly.entity_id
_entity_poly.type
_entity_poly.pdbx_seq_one_letter_code
_entity_poly.pdbx_strand_id
1 'polypeptide(L)'
;MIANTKSKLILLILAFALCFGGQVSAQEKSKDNIDKAQAAQKAQQKVSGRVLRVDQSKNAYKVKVLQKTGRVVTVDVDKRSGRVTKQRSRDK
;
A
#
# COMPACT_ATOMS: atom_id res chain seq x y z
N MET A 1 34.75 18.54 -40.51
CA MET A 1 34.91 18.68 -39.04
C MET A 1 33.85 17.83 -38.33
N ILE A 2 34.15 16.55 -38.09
CA ILE A 2 33.22 15.60 -37.43
C ILE A 2 33.87 15.14 -36.13
N ALA A 3 33.81 15.96 -35.09
CA ALA A 3 34.44 15.63 -33.81
C ALA A 3 33.81 16.40 -32.65
N ASN A 4 32.51 16.21 -32.36
CA ASN A 4 32.02 16.56 -31.01
C ASN A 4 30.71 15.89 -30.55
N THR A 5 30.12 14.98 -31.34
CA THR A 5 28.81 14.39 -31.01
C THR A 5 28.90 13.31 -29.93
N LYS A 6 30.02 12.57 -29.87
CA LYS A 6 30.24 11.49 -28.88
C LYS A 6 30.39 12.01 -27.44
N SER A 7 31.07 13.15 -27.27
CA SER A 7 31.28 13.77 -25.95
C SER A 7 29.99 14.37 -25.39
N LYS A 8 29.14 14.95 -26.25
CA LYS A 8 27.79 15.43 -25.87
C LYS A 8 26.85 14.27 -25.52
N LEU A 9 26.98 13.12 -26.20
CA LEU A 9 26.20 11.92 -25.91
C LEU A 9 26.58 11.31 -24.54
N ILE A 10 27.86 11.30 -24.19
CA ILE A 10 28.35 10.86 -22.87
C ILE A 10 27.83 11.77 -21.76
N LEU A 11 27.82 13.09 -21.98
CA LEU A 11 27.25 14.07 -21.04
C LEU A 11 25.73 13.89 -20.83
N LEU A 12 25.00 13.53 -21.88
CA LEU A 12 23.56 13.30 -21.81
C LEU A 12 23.20 12.04 -21.01
N ILE A 13 24.00 10.97 -21.14
CA ILE A 13 23.79 9.70 -20.42
C ILE A 13 24.10 9.86 -18.92
N LEU A 14 25.11 10.66 -18.57
CA LEU A 14 25.47 10.92 -17.16
C LEU A 14 24.38 11.74 -16.43
N ALA A 15 23.68 12.64 -17.12
CA ALA A 15 22.59 13.42 -16.55
C ALA A 15 21.32 12.58 -16.30
N PHE A 16 21.05 11.55 -17.11
CA PHE A 16 19.86 10.71 -16.98
C PHE A 16 19.94 9.73 -15.79
N ALA A 17 21.15 9.34 -15.39
CA ALA A 17 21.38 8.40 -14.28
C ALA A 17 20.98 8.97 -12.90
N LEU A 18 20.88 10.31 -12.75
CA LEU A 18 20.56 10.96 -11.47
C LEU A 18 19.05 11.04 -11.16
N CYS A 19 18.17 10.65 -12.10
CA CYS A 19 16.72 10.69 -11.88
C CYS A 19 16.13 9.45 -11.21
N PHE A 20 16.93 8.39 -10.99
CA PHE A 20 16.46 7.13 -10.38
C PHE A 20 16.89 6.99 -8.90
N GLY A 21 16.80 8.08 -8.14
CA GLY A 21 16.82 8.02 -6.67
C GLY A 21 15.57 7.29 -6.17
N GLY A 22 15.66 5.97 -6.05
CA GLY A 22 14.57 5.12 -5.59
C GLY A 22 14.02 5.60 -4.24
N GLN A 23 12.70 5.74 -4.17
CA GLN A 23 12.01 6.05 -2.91
C GLN A 23 12.14 4.86 -1.96
N VAL A 24 13.11 4.92 -1.05
CA VAL A 24 13.18 4.04 0.11
C VAL A 24 12.00 4.41 1.01
N SER A 25 10.97 3.58 0.98
CA SER A 25 9.91 3.62 2.00
C SER A 25 10.47 2.94 3.25
N ALA A 26 10.75 3.73 4.29
CA ALA A 26 11.12 3.23 5.60
C ALA A 26 9.93 2.46 6.19
N GLN A 27 9.95 1.13 6.09
CA GLN A 27 9.02 0.28 6.79
C GLN A 27 9.57 0.08 8.21
N GLU A 28 9.10 0.90 9.17
CA GLU A 28 9.33 0.66 10.60
C GLU A 28 8.78 -0.72 10.97
N LYS A 29 9.64 -1.74 10.93
CA LYS A 29 9.41 -3.05 11.56
C LYS A 29 9.56 -2.88 13.06
N SER A 30 8.56 -2.32 13.70
CA SER A 30 8.50 -2.23 15.14
C SER A 30 7.20 -2.86 15.63
N LYS A 31 7.37 -3.95 16.41
CA LYS A 31 6.37 -4.76 17.12
C LYS A 31 5.76 -5.91 16.31
N ASP A 32 5.64 -7.09 16.95
CA ASP A 32 4.98 -8.33 16.47
C ASP A 32 3.50 -8.17 16.03
N ASN A 33 3.00 -6.93 15.94
CA ASN A 33 1.66 -6.62 15.50
C ASN A 33 1.73 -5.88 14.18
N ILE A 34 0.82 -6.23 13.27
CA ILE A 34 0.67 -5.50 12.02
C ILE A 34 0.23 -4.05 12.31
N ASP A 35 0.67 -3.12 11.48
CA ASP A 35 0.26 -1.73 11.57
C ASP A 35 -1.01 -1.44 10.74
N LYS A 36 -1.53 -0.21 10.82
CA LYS A 36 -2.75 0.20 10.12
C LYS A 36 -2.62 0.11 8.59
N ALA A 37 -1.46 0.43 8.02
CA ALA A 37 -1.24 0.38 6.59
C ALA A 37 -1.17 -1.06 6.10
N GLN A 38 -0.46 -1.94 6.84
CA GLN A 38 -0.49 -3.38 6.58
C GLN A 38 -1.89 -3.96 6.65
N ALA A 39 -2.71 -3.55 7.64
CA ALA A 39 -4.11 -3.98 7.73
C ALA A 39 -4.93 -3.54 6.51
N ALA A 40 -4.77 -2.29 6.07
CA ALA A 40 -5.43 -1.78 4.87
C ALA A 40 -5.05 -2.58 3.62
N GLN A 41 -3.75 -2.86 3.44
CA GLN A 41 -3.26 -3.64 2.31
C GLN A 41 -3.82 -5.06 2.31
N LYS A 42 -3.78 -5.74 3.46
CA LYS A 42 -4.34 -7.10 3.61
C LYS A 42 -5.85 -7.13 3.34
N ALA A 43 -6.57 -6.12 3.78
CA ALA A 43 -8.00 -5.99 3.49
C ALA A 43 -8.27 -5.78 1.99
N GLN A 44 -7.49 -4.92 1.31
CA GLN A 44 -7.59 -4.69 -0.14
C GLN A 44 -7.28 -5.94 -0.96
N GLN A 45 -6.30 -6.74 -0.53
CA GLN A 45 -5.99 -8.03 -1.17
C GLN A 45 -7.18 -9.00 -1.11
N LYS A 46 -7.97 -8.97 -0.03
CA LYS A 46 -9.12 -9.85 0.16
C LYS A 46 -10.44 -9.31 -0.42
N VAL A 47 -10.54 -8.00 -0.53
CA VAL A 47 -11.69 -7.27 -1.07
C VAL A 47 -11.18 -6.17 -2.00
N SER A 48 -11.37 -6.38 -3.30
CA SER A 48 -11.07 -5.35 -4.28
C SER A 48 -11.97 -4.13 -4.08
N GLY A 49 -11.36 -2.97 -3.86
CA GLY A 49 -12.07 -1.72 -3.60
C GLY A 49 -11.17 -0.63 -3.03
N ARG A 50 -11.75 0.54 -2.78
CA ARG A 50 -11.06 1.66 -2.12
C ARG A 50 -11.26 1.56 -0.61
N VAL A 51 -10.16 1.60 0.15
CA VAL A 51 -10.24 1.71 1.60
C VAL A 51 -10.71 3.11 1.95
N LEU A 52 -11.79 3.20 2.72
CA LEU A 52 -12.33 4.46 3.20
C LEU A 52 -11.75 4.81 4.57
N ARG A 53 -11.62 3.81 5.45
CA ARG A 53 -11.21 4.02 6.83
C ARG A 53 -10.64 2.75 7.45
N VAL A 54 -9.68 2.92 8.35
CA VAL A 54 -9.14 1.86 9.21
C VAL A 54 -9.35 2.25 10.66
N ASP A 55 -10.30 1.61 11.31
CA ASP A 55 -10.55 1.79 12.73
C ASP A 55 -9.75 0.75 13.53
N GLN A 56 -9.12 1.21 14.61
CA GLN A 56 -8.33 0.34 15.49
C GLN A 56 -9.21 -0.11 16.66
N SER A 57 -9.43 -1.42 16.78
CA SER A 57 -10.03 -2.03 17.97
C SER A 57 -8.94 -2.59 18.89
N LYS A 58 -9.28 -3.31 19.98
CA LYS A 58 -8.28 -3.93 20.87
C LYS A 58 -7.46 -4.99 20.12
N ASN A 59 -8.14 -5.97 19.52
CA ASN A 59 -7.50 -7.16 18.93
C ASN A 59 -7.48 -7.18 17.40
N ALA A 60 -8.22 -6.28 16.74
CA ALA A 60 -8.32 -6.24 15.28
C ALA A 60 -8.35 -4.80 14.74
N TYR A 61 -8.02 -4.64 13.47
CA TYR A 61 -8.33 -3.48 12.65
C TYR A 61 -9.63 -3.73 11.88
N LYS A 62 -10.55 -2.77 11.93
CA LYS A 62 -11.79 -2.78 11.14
C LYS A 62 -11.58 -1.89 9.92
N VAL A 63 -11.43 -2.50 8.76
CA VAL A 63 -11.17 -1.79 7.51
C VAL A 63 -12.48 -1.68 6.72
N LYS A 64 -12.94 -0.46 6.48
CA LYS A 64 -14.11 -0.18 5.63
C LYS A 64 -13.64 -0.03 4.19
N VAL A 65 -14.18 -0.86 3.30
CA VAL A 65 -13.81 -0.89 1.88
C VAL A 65 -15.04 -0.60 1.03
N LEU A 66 -14.95 0.40 0.17
CA LEU A 66 -15.91 0.67 -0.91
C LEU A 66 -15.58 -0.24 -2.09
N GLN A 67 -16.45 -1.20 -2.37
CA GLN A 67 -16.33 -2.08 -3.52
C GLN A 67 -16.70 -1.33 -4.81
N LYS A 68 -16.26 -1.87 -5.96
CA LYS A 68 -16.62 -1.34 -7.28
C LYS A 68 -18.14 -1.33 -7.55
N THR A 69 -18.88 -2.19 -6.86
CA THR A 69 -20.35 -2.26 -6.91
C THR A 69 -21.04 -1.12 -6.15
N GLY A 70 -20.28 -0.27 -5.44
CA GLY A 70 -20.81 0.78 -4.57
C GLY A 70 -21.13 0.31 -3.15
N ARG A 71 -21.05 -0.99 -2.86
CA ARG A 71 -21.29 -1.53 -1.51
C ARG A 71 -20.09 -1.26 -0.60
N VAL A 72 -20.37 -0.88 0.64
CA VAL A 72 -19.35 -0.73 1.68
C VAL A 72 -19.32 -1.99 2.54
N VAL A 73 -18.16 -2.65 2.61
CA VAL A 73 -17.97 -3.84 3.45
C VAL A 73 -16.96 -3.55 4.54
N THR A 74 -17.16 -4.18 5.70
CA THR A 74 -16.22 -4.09 6.82
C THR A 74 -15.41 -5.39 6.91
N VAL A 75 -14.10 -5.25 6.90
CA VAL A 75 -13.13 -6.34 6.93
C VAL A 75 -12.37 -6.27 8.25
N ASP A 76 -12.44 -7.32 9.04
CA ASP A 76 -11.71 -7.41 10.31
C ASP A 76 -10.34 -8.07 10.05
N VAL A 77 -9.26 -7.40 10.47
CA VAL A 77 -7.89 -7.90 10.34
C VAL A 77 -7.29 -8.05 11.74
N ASP A 78 -6.96 -9.26 12.14
CA ASP A 78 -6.36 -9.56 13.44
C ASP A 78 -5.00 -8.85 13.59
N LYS A 79 -4.74 -8.18 14.71
CA LYS A 79 -3.52 -7.37 14.89
C LYS A 79 -2.25 -8.18 15.01
N ARG A 80 -2.34 -9.39 15.57
CA ARG A 80 -1.16 -10.21 15.87
C ARG A 80 -0.78 -11.07 14.67
N SER A 81 -1.76 -11.76 14.10
CA SER A 81 -1.57 -12.68 12.97
C SER A 81 -1.75 -12.02 11.61
N GLY A 82 -2.48 -10.89 11.54
CA GLY A 82 -2.89 -10.29 10.28
C GLY A 82 -3.88 -11.14 9.47
N ARG A 83 -4.55 -12.11 10.10
CA ARG A 83 -5.61 -12.87 9.45
C ARG A 83 -6.80 -11.98 9.15
N VAL A 84 -7.34 -12.14 7.95
CA VAL A 84 -8.45 -11.33 7.44
C VAL A 84 -9.75 -12.12 7.52
N THR A 85 -10.70 -11.62 8.30
CA THR A 85 -12.05 -12.17 8.45
C THR A 85 -13.05 -11.20 7.85
N LYS A 86 -13.82 -11.64 6.85
CA LYS A 86 -14.92 -10.82 6.32
C LYS A 86 -16.06 -10.85 7.33
N GLN A 87 -16.39 -9.71 7.93
CA GLN A 87 -17.65 -9.61 8.64
C GLN A 87 -18.75 -9.58 7.58
N ARG A 88 -19.64 -10.58 7.57
CA ARG A 88 -20.81 -10.56 6.68
C ARG A 88 -21.59 -9.27 6.98
N SER A 89 -22.03 -8.60 5.91
CA SER A 89 -22.86 -7.40 5.99
C SER A 89 -24.00 -7.65 6.97
N ARG A 90 -24.03 -6.90 8.08
CA ARG A 90 -25.21 -6.87 8.94
C ARG A 90 -26.20 -5.96 8.21
N ASP A 91 -27.02 -6.56 7.35
CA ASP A 91 -28.28 -5.95 6.92
C ASP A 91 -29.08 -5.60 8.19
N LYS A 92 -29.54 -4.35 8.28
CA LYS A 92 -30.40 -3.85 9.34
C LYS A 92 -31.72 -3.44 8.72
#